data_AF-H0HWY6-F1
#
_entry.id   AF-H0HWY6-F1
#
_cell.length_a   1.000
_cell.length_b   1.000
_cell.length_c   1.000
_cell.angle_alpha   90.00
_cell.angle_beta   90.00
_cell.angle_gamma   90.00
#
_symmetry.space_group_name_H-M   'P 1'
#
loop_
_entity.id
_entity.type
_entity.pdbx_description
1 polymer ?
#
loop_
_entity_poly.entity_id
_entity_poly.type
_entity_poly.pdbx_seq_one_letter_code
_entity_poly.pdbx_strand_id
1 'polypeptide(L)'
;MNWRKYFEQLRPDQFDGRTNALIRSLLDGKDLNRLDARTQRQLRAILKEHERKRSWLKGKTSCPTCAGEGLAVAPDPGNAPIVKNGVGFLPSPCAECKGQGYVETH
;
A
#
# COMPACT_ATOMS: atom_id res chain seq x y z
N MET A 1 7.89 19.41 5.20
CA MET A 1 7.10 18.46 4.39
C MET A 1 7.22 17.08 5.03
N ASN A 2 6.12 16.53 5.57
CA ASN A 2 6.13 15.27 6.34
C ASN A 2 6.09 14.08 5.37
N TRP A 3 7.25 13.50 5.07
CA TRP A 3 7.45 12.49 4.02
C TRP A 3 6.61 11.21 4.22
N ARG A 4 6.26 10.87 5.46
CA ARG A 4 5.40 9.73 5.78
C ARG A 4 3.99 9.89 5.20
N LYS A 5 3.43 11.09 5.29
CA LYS A 5 2.13 11.45 4.67
C LYS A 5 2.18 11.43 3.14
N TYR A 6 3.30 11.84 2.54
CA TYR A 6 3.46 11.82 1.07
C TYR A 6 3.60 10.38 0.54
N PHE A 7 4.28 9.51 1.28
CA PHE A 7 4.36 8.09 0.97
C PHE A 7 3.02 7.37 1.16
N GLU A 8 2.26 7.69 2.21
CA GLU A 8 0.89 7.20 2.39
C GLU A 8 -0.03 7.66 1.24
N GLN A 9 0.16 8.88 0.72
CA GLN A 9 -0.57 9.40 -0.44
C GLN A 9 -0.22 8.73 -1.76
N LEU A 10 1.04 8.30 -1.95
CA LEU A 10 1.46 7.59 -3.16
C LEU A 10 0.83 6.19 -3.28
N ARG A 11 0.15 5.70 -2.23
CA ARG A 11 -0.41 4.35 -2.14
C ARG A 11 0.54 3.32 -2.73
N PRO A 12 1.74 3.12 -2.16
CA PRO A 12 2.73 2.20 -2.71
C PRO A 12 2.26 0.74 -2.79
N ASP A 13 1.18 0.42 -2.07
CA ASP A 13 0.28 -0.74 -2.24
C ASP A 13 -0.26 -0.93 -3.67
N GLN A 14 -0.36 0.15 -4.45
CA GLN A 14 -0.84 0.19 -5.83
C GLN A 14 0.29 0.24 -6.85
N PHE A 15 1.56 0.28 -6.43
CA PHE A 15 2.67 0.15 -7.36
C PHE A 15 2.72 -1.29 -7.87
N ASP A 16 2.15 -1.48 -9.05
CA ASP A 16 2.21 -2.72 -9.80
C ASP A 16 3.66 -3.05 -10.23
N GLY A 17 3.87 -4.27 -10.73
CA GLY A 17 5.18 -4.69 -11.25
C GLY A 17 5.70 -3.75 -12.36
N ARG A 18 4.80 -3.11 -13.10
CA ARG A 18 5.11 -2.20 -14.20
C ARG A 18 5.71 -0.88 -13.69
N THR A 19 5.14 -0.29 -12.64
CA THR A 19 5.67 0.96 -12.07
C THR A 19 7.06 0.75 -11.47
N ASN A 20 7.28 -0.38 -10.81
CA ASN A 20 8.60 -0.75 -10.30
C ASN A 20 9.63 -0.95 -11.42
N ALA A 21 9.23 -1.58 -12.54
CA ALA A 21 10.10 -1.74 -13.71
C ALA A 21 10.46 -0.40 -14.35
N LEU A 22 9.53 0.54 -14.41
CA LEU A 22 9.77 1.90 -14.88
C LEU A 22 10.77 2.65 -13.99
N ILE A 23 10.60 2.58 -12.66
CA ILE A 23 11.53 3.22 -11.72
C ILE A 23 12.94 2.61 -11.84
N ARG A 24 13.08 1.29 -11.96
CA ARG A 24 14.37 0.63 -12.21
C ARG A 24 14.98 1.10 -13.53
N SER A 25 14.20 1.16 -14.61
CA SER A 25 14.68 1.66 -15.90
C SER A 25 15.12 3.13 -15.87
N LEU A 26 14.46 3.98 -15.07
CA LEU A 26 14.88 5.38 -14.86
C LEU A 26 16.18 5.49 -14.06
N LEU A 27 16.40 4.57 -13.13
CA LEU A 27 17.62 4.49 -12.32
C LEU A 27 18.78 3.80 -13.04
N ASP A 28 18.52 2.92 -14.01
CA ASP A 28 19.54 2.18 -14.76
C ASP A 28 19.87 2.80 -16.14
N GLY A 29 18.96 3.64 -16.66
CA GLY A 29 19.09 4.25 -17.99
C GLY A 29 20.08 5.43 -18.06
N LYS A 30 20.44 5.79 -19.30
CA LYS A 30 21.27 6.98 -19.64
C LYS A 30 20.70 8.32 -19.12
N ASP A 31 19.45 8.35 -18.66
CA ASP A 31 18.77 9.51 -18.07
C ASP A 31 19.07 9.74 -16.58
N LEU A 32 19.91 8.91 -15.93
CA LEU A 32 20.44 9.18 -14.58
C LEU A 32 20.99 10.60 -14.43
N ASN A 33 21.62 11.14 -15.49
CA ASN A 33 22.17 12.50 -15.51
C ASN A 33 21.12 13.60 -15.63
N ARG A 34 19.87 13.28 -15.98
CA ARG A 34 18.73 14.20 -15.99
C ARG A 34 17.99 14.25 -14.65
N LEU A 35 18.10 13.18 -13.86
CA LEU A 35 17.50 13.12 -12.53
C LEU A 35 18.49 13.67 -11.50
N ASP A 36 18.07 14.68 -10.76
CA ASP A 36 18.89 15.20 -9.67
C ASP A 36 19.10 14.13 -8.58
N ALA A 37 20.20 14.28 -7.82
CA ALA A 37 20.60 13.29 -6.82
C ALA A 37 19.56 13.06 -5.71
N ARG A 38 18.69 14.05 -5.43
CA ARG A 38 17.61 13.90 -4.44
C ARG A 38 16.51 13.01 -5.02
N THR A 39 16.10 13.24 -6.26
CA THR A 39 15.11 12.39 -6.94
C THR A 39 15.58 10.95 -7.04
N GLN A 40 16.85 10.71 -7.42
CA GLN A 40 17.40 9.34 -7.44
C GLN A 40 17.34 8.64 -6.08
N ARG A 41 17.67 9.35 -4.99
CA ARG A 41 17.57 8.80 -3.62
C ARG A 41 16.13 8.45 -3.25
N GLN A 42 15.16 9.28 -3.65
CA GLN A 42 13.74 9.03 -3.41
C GLN A 42 13.26 7.78 -4.15
N LEU A 43 13.61 7.65 -5.43
CA LEU A 43 13.25 6.48 -6.24
C LEU A 43 13.83 5.18 -5.66
N ARG A 44 15.10 5.21 -5.22
CA ARG A 44 15.71 4.06 -4.51
C ARG A 44 15.00 3.73 -3.19
N ALA A 45 14.58 4.74 -2.43
CA ALA A 45 13.82 4.52 -1.19
C ALA A 45 12.45 3.90 -1.46
N ILE A 46 11.76 4.32 -2.53
CA ILE A 46 10.48 3.73 -2.96
C ILE A 46 10.66 2.25 -3.29
N LEU A 47 11.67 1.90 -4.10
CA LEU A 47 11.95 0.50 -4.45
C LEU A 47 12.26 -0.35 -3.21
N LYS A 48 13.08 0.17 -2.29
CA LYS A 48 13.45 -0.54 -1.06
C LYS A 48 12.22 -0.80 -0.17
N GLU A 49 11.34 0.17 0.01
CA GLU A 49 10.14 -0.02 0.82
C GLU A 49 9.14 -0.97 0.15
N HIS A 50 9.02 -0.91 -1.18
CA HIS A 50 8.22 -1.86 -1.94
C HIS A 50 8.73 -3.30 -1.77
N GLU A 51 10.05 -3.53 -1.84
CA GLU A 51 10.64 -4.86 -1.59
C GLU A 51 10.43 -5.32 -0.15
N ARG A 52 10.60 -4.41 0.83
CA ARG A 52 10.30 -4.70 2.24
C ARG A 52 8.85 -5.13 2.42
N LYS A 53 7.91 -4.42 1.80
CA LYS A 53 6.47 -4.72 1.85
C LYS A 53 6.15 -6.05 1.17
N ARG A 54 6.70 -6.35 -0.01
CA ARG A 54 6.52 -7.66 -0.67
C ARG A 54 7.04 -8.80 0.20
N SER A 55 8.19 -8.61 0.84
CA SER A 55 8.74 -9.59 1.78
C SER A 55 7.81 -9.78 2.97
N TRP A 56 7.29 -8.70 3.55
CA TRP A 56 6.32 -8.76 4.65
C TRP A 56 4.98 -9.41 4.25
N LEU A 57 4.51 -9.19 3.01
CA LEU A 57 3.31 -9.79 2.45
C LEU A 57 3.51 -11.25 2.02
N LYS A 58 4.74 -11.76 1.99
CA LYS A 58 4.99 -13.17 1.65
C LYS A 58 4.32 -14.05 2.71
N GLY A 59 3.46 -14.96 2.26
CA GLY A 59 2.65 -15.80 3.15
C GLY A 59 1.52 -15.04 3.86
N LYS A 60 1.11 -13.88 3.32
CA LYS A 60 -0.08 -13.16 3.77
C LYS A 60 -1.02 -12.95 2.59
N THR A 61 -2.32 -13.01 2.86
CA THR A 61 -3.37 -12.66 1.93
C THR A 61 -4.20 -11.52 2.47
N SER A 62 -4.89 -10.79 1.60
CA SER A 62 -5.85 -9.77 2.02
C SER A 62 -6.92 -10.40 2.90
N CYS A 63 -7.26 -9.72 4.00
CA CYS A 63 -8.26 -10.20 4.93
C CYS A 63 -9.62 -10.29 4.20
N PRO A 64 -10.24 -11.48 4.14
CA PRO A 64 -11.49 -11.67 3.41
C PRO A 64 -12.64 -10.91 4.07
N THR A 65 -12.61 -10.76 5.39
CA THR A 65 -13.67 -10.10 6.17
C THR A 65 -13.76 -8.61 5.90
N CYS A 66 -12.62 -7.91 5.80
CA CYS A 66 -12.59 -6.46 5.57
C CYS A 66 -12.12 -6.08 4.15
N ALA A 67 -12.00 -7.05 3.24
CA ALA A 67 -11.51 -6.86 1.88
C ALA A 67 -10.18 -6.07 1.80
N GLY A 68 -9.29 -6.25 2.78
CA GLY A 68 -8.00 -5.55 2.82
C GLY A 68 -8.02 -4.15 3.43
N GLU A 69 -9.18 -3.62 3.83
CA GLU A 69 -9.31 -2.26 4.37
C GLU A 69 -8.80 -2.13 5.82
N GLY A 70 -8.71 -3.24 6.54
CA GLY A 70 -8.30 -3.25 7.96
C GLY A 70 -9.36 -2.70 8.92
N LEU A 71 -10.52 -2.28 8.42
CA LEU A 71 -11.61 -1.74 9.22
C LEU A 71 -12.69 -2.80 9.48
N ALA A 72 -13.38 -2.70 10.62
CA ALA A 72 -14.52 -3.55 10.89
C ALA A 72 -15.64 -3.24 9.90
N VAL A 73 -16.30 -4.28 9.38
CA VAL A 73 -17.41 -4.13 8.44
C VAL A 73 -18.69 -3.85 9.22
N ALA A 74 -19.42 -2.83 8.79
CA ALA A 74 -20.73 -2.51 9.33
C ALA A 74 -21.76 -3.52 8.80
N PRO A 75 -22.72 -3.98 9.64
CA PRO A 75 -23.77 -4.91 9.21
C PRO A 75 -24.72 -4.29 8.18
N ASP A 76 -24.90 -2.97 8.23
CA ASP A 76 -25.68 -2.20 7.24
C ASP A 76 -24.79 -1.10 6.63
N PRO A 77 -24.49 -1.15 5.32
CA PRO A 77 -23.72 -0.13 4.62
C PRO A 77 -24.35 1.26 4.66
N GLY A 78 -25.68 1.37 4.69
CA GLY A 78 -26.39 2.66 4.64
C GLY A 78 -26.16 3.53 5.88
N ASN A 79 -25.78 2.90 6.99
CA ASN A 79 -25.52 3.56 8.27
C ASN A 79 -24.01 3.64 8.60
N ALA A 80 -23.15 3.18 7.70
CA ALA A 80 -21.72 3.17 7.94
C ALA A 80 -21.10 4.56 7.67
N PRO A 81 -20.17 5.04 8.53
CA PRO A 81 -19.51 6.32 8.32
C PRO A 81 -18.54 6.32 7.13
N ILE A 82 -18.09 5.15 6.71
CA ILE A 82 -17.21 4.97 5.55
C ILE A 82 -17.84 3.90 4.66
N VAL A 83 -18.10 4.22 3.39
CA VAL A 83 -18.63 3.26 2.41
C VAL A 83 -17.67 3.17 1.24
N LYS A 84 -17.24 1.95 0.89
CA LYS A 84 -16.43 1.68 -0.30
C LYS A 84 -16.95 0.44 -1.01
N ASN A 85 -17.15 0.55 -2.32
CA ASN A 85 -17.64 -0.55 -3.17
C ASN A 85 -18.92 -1.23 -2.63
N GLY A 86 -19.84 -0.44 -2.05
CA GLY A 86 -21.08 -0.96 -1.46
C GLY A 86 -20.92 -1.64 -0.10
N VAL A 87 -19.70 -1.71 0.45
CA VAL A 87 -19.41 -2.22 1.79
C VAL A 87 -19.28 -1.05 2.77
N GLY A 88 -19.98 -1.14 3.90
CA GLY A 88 -19.85 -0.19 5.00
C GLY A 88 -18.74 -0.57 5.96
N PHE A 89 -17.99 0.40 6.46
CA PHE A 89 -16.91 0.23 7.41
C PHE A 89 -17.10 1.13 8.63
N LEU A 90 -16.77 0.59 9.79
CA LEU A 90 -16.71 1.31 11.06
C LEU A 90 -15.29 1.83 11.29
N PRO A 91 -15.10 2.94 12.02
CA PRO A 91 -13.79 3.49 12.37
C PRO A 91 -13.15 2.71 13.53
N SER A 92 -13.35 1.41 13.55
CA SER A 92 -12.76 0.45 14.49
C SER A 92 -11.97 -0.59 13.71
N PRO A 93 -10.88 -1.14 14.29
CA PRO A 93 -10.06 -2.12 13.60
C PRO A 93 -10.84 -3.42 13.36
N CYS A 94 -10.63 -4.04 12.20
CA CYS A 94 -11.16 -5.37 11.93
C CYS A 94 -10.64 -6.38 12.96
N ALA A 95 -11.55 -7.14 13.57
CA ALA A 95 -11.19 -8.10 14.62
C ALA A 95 -10.34 -9.27 14.11
N GLU A 96 -10.51 -9.64 12.84
CA GLU A 96 -9.81 -10.76 12.19
C GLU A 96 -8.34 -10.41 11.95
N CYS A 97 -8.09 -9.36 11.17
CA CYS A 97 -6.72 -8.93 10.83
C CYS A 97 -6.13 -7.92 11.81
N LYS A 98 -6.80 -7.62 12.94
CA LYS A 98 -6.38 -6.63 13.95
C LYS A 98 -5.98 -5.27 13.38
N GLY A 99 -6.71 -4.79 12.37
CA GLY A 99 -6.39 -3.51 11.71
C GLY A 99 -5.34 -3.59 10.60
N GLN A 100 -4.71 -4.74 10.35
CA GLN A 100 -3.60 -4.84 9.39
C GLN A 100 -4.06 -4.92 7.93
N GLY A 101 -5.30 -5.34 7.67
CA GLY A 101 -5.84 -5.61 6.33
C GLY A 101 -5.35 -6.93 5.71
N TYR A 102 -4.42 -7.63 6.34
CA TYR A 102 -3.87 -8.90 5.86
C TYR A 102 -3.90 -9.95 6.96
N VAL A 103 -4.02 -11.21 6.56
CA VAL A 103 -3.96 -12.40 7.44
C VAL A 103 -2.91 -13.37 6.89
N GLU A 104 -2.31 -14.16 7.77
CA GLU A 104 -1.35 -15.19 7.35
C GLU A 104 -2.07 -16.31 6.59
N THR A 105 -1.49 -16.76 5.47
CA THR A 105 -1.93 -17.97 4.80
C THR A 105 -1.28 -19.16 5.50
N HIS A 106 -2.09 -19.95 6.21
CA HIS A 106 -1.69 -21.23 6.80
C HIS A 106 -1.34 -22.25 5.72
#